data_AF-U1N3T2-F1
#
_entry.id   AF-U1N3T2-F1
#
_cell.length_a   1.000
_cell.length_b   1.000
_cell.length_c   1.000
_cell.angle_alpha   90.00
_cell.angle_beta   90.00
_cell.angle_gamma   90.00
#
_symmetry.space_group_name_H-M   'P 1'
#
loop_
_entity.id
_entity.type
_entity.pdbx_description
1 polymer ?
#
loop_
_entity_poly.entity_id
_entity_poly.type
_entity_poly.pdbx_seq_one_letter_code
_entity_poly.pdbx_strand_id
1 'polypeptide(L)'
;MDNLNVLDIFKALSNETRLNILKWLREPEKNFPAQQAHLPKEVSIKGGVCVGDIQEKVNLSQSTVSHYLSLMQKAGLLEAVRYGQWTYYRRNEETLAKISKFIEEEI
;
A
#
# COMPACT_ATOMS: atom_id res chain seq x y z
N MET A 1 -10.69 -4.60 -20.49
CA MET A 1 -10.88 -5.15 -19.13
C MET A 1 -9.53 -5.71 -18.74
N ASP A 2 -8.80 -4.99 -17.89
CA ASP A 2 -7.45 -5.40 -17.52
C ASP A 2 -7.48 -6.77 -16.87
N ASN A 3 -6.74 -7.69 -17.47
CA ASN A 3 -6.62 -9.05 -16.97
C ASN A 3 -5.87 -8.97 -15.63
N LEU A 4 -6.59 -9.18 -14.52
CA LEU A 4 -6.03 -9.14 -13.19
C LEU A 4 -4.90 -10.19 -13.10
N ASN A 5 -3.65 -9.76 -12.92
CA ASN A 5 -2.55 -10.69 -12.78
C ASN A 5 -2.51 -11.23 -11.34
N VAL A 6 -3.37 -12.20 -11.07
CA VAL A 6 -3.55 -12.85 -9.77
C VAL A 6 -2.24 -13.47 -9.25
N LEU A 7 -1.39 -14.00 -10.13
CA LEU A 7 -0.10 -14.56 -9.73
C LEU A 7 0.84 -13.49 -9.19
N ASP A 8 0.90 -12.31 -9.81
CA ASP A 8 1.74 -11.20 -9.32
C ASP A 8 1.21 -10.64 -8.00
N ILE A 9 -0.11 -10.62 -7.82
CA ILE A 9 -0.76 -10.29 -6.54
C ILE A 9 -0.35 -11.29 -5.45
N PHE A 10 -0.48 -12.59 -5.68
CA PHE A 10 -0.11 -13.58 -4.68
C PHE A 10 1.39 -13.57 -4.38
N LYS A 11 2.23 -13.40 -5.39
CA LYS A 11 3.68 -13.19 -5.21
C LYS A 11 3.98 -11.91 -4.43
N ALA A 12 3.15 -10.88 -4.53
CA ALA A 12 3.28 -9.65 -3.74
C ALA A 12 2.80 -9.85 -2.29
N LEU A 13 1.81 -10.70 -2.05
CA LEU A 13 1.28 -10.98 -0.71
C LEU A 13 2.05 -12.08 0.04
N SER A 14 2.84 -12.92 -0.66
CA SER A 14 3.60 -14.03 -0.08
C SER A 14 4.86 -13.58 0.70
N ASN A 15 4.74 -12.50 1.47
CA ASN A 15 5.76 -12.00 2.39
C ASN A 15 5.05 -11.27 3.53
N GLU A 16 5.46 -11.57 4.76
CA GLU A 16 4.82 -11.05 5.97
C GLU A 16 4.83 -9.53 6.04
N THR A 17 5.94 -8.88 5.74
CA THR A 17 6.06 -7.41 5.76
C THR A 17 5.09 -6.76 4.77
N ARG A 18 5.02 -7.26 3.54
CA ARG A 18 4.10 -6.73 2.50
C ARG A 18 2.63 -6.91 2.91
N LEU A 19 2.30 -8.06 3.50
CA LEU A 19 0.96 -8.30 4.04
C LEU A 19 0.63 -7.35 5.21
N ASN A 20 1.58 -7.12 6.11
CA ASN A 20 1.43 -6.20 7.24
C ASN A 20 1.26 -4.75 6.77
N ILE A 21 2.02 -4.31 5.76
CA ILE A 21 1.81 -2.99 5.12
C ILE A 21 0.37 -2.86 4.65
N LEU A 22 -0.17 -3.85 3.93
CA LEU A 22 -1.55 -3.81 3.46
C LEU A 22 -2.56 -3.74 4.62
N LYS A 23 -2.34 -4.51 5.69
CA LYS A 23 -3.19 -4.49 6.90
C LYS A 23 -3.16 -3.13 7.61
N TRP A 24 -1.98 -2.53 7.75
CA TRP A 24 -1.85 -1.23 8.40
C TRP A 24 -2.51 -0.10 7.59
N LEU A 25 -2.40 -0.16 6.26
CA LEU A 25 -3.04 0.80 5.36
C LEU A 25 -4.57 0.66 5.28
N ARG A 26 -5.17 -0.37 5.90
CA ARG A 26 -6.64 -0.48 6.05
C ARG A 26 -7.19 0.51 7.06
N GLU A 27 -6.43 0.78 8.12
CA GLU A 27 -6.79 1.71 9.18
C GLU A 27 -5.59 2.64 9.44
N PRO A 28 -5.25 3.50 8.47
CA PRO A 28 -4.01 4.26 8.49
C PRO A 28 -3.94 5.20 9.71
N GLU A 29 -5.05 5.78 10.15
CA GLU A 29 -5.11 6.69 11.31
C GLU A 29 -4.73 5.97 12.62
N LYS A 30 -5.08 4.68 12.75
CA LYS A 30 -4.72 3.87 13.92
C LYS A 30 -3.28 3.39 13.86
N ASN A 31 -2.79 3.05 12.67
CA ASN A 31 -1.50 2.42 12.49
C ASN A 31 -0.34 3.40 12.33
N PHE A 32 -0.62 4.64 11.93
CA PHE A 32 0.35 5.71 11.73
C PHE A 32 -0.18 7.02 12.36
N PRO A 33 -0.31 7.09 13.70
CA PRO A 33 -0.88 8.25 14.38
C PRO A 33 -0.06 9.55 14.18
N ALA A 34 1.21 9.44 13.80
CA ALA A 34 2.12 10.57 13.54
C ALA A 34 1.99 11.19 12.13
N GLN A 35 0.99 10.78 11.32
CA GLN A 35 0.75 11.17 9.91
C GLN A 35 0.76 12.68 9.57
N GLN A 36 0.89 13.55 10.57
CA GLN A 36 0.78 15.00 10.43
C GLN A 36 2.13 15.71 10.18
N ALA A 37 3.28 15.02 10.28
CA ALA A 37 4.57 15.70 10.18
C ALA A 37 4.95 16.15 8.75
N HIS A 38 4.42 15.51 7.70
CA HIS A 38 4.87 15.75 6.32
C HIS A 38 3.74 16.00 5.30
N LEU A 39 2.47 16.01 5.70
CA LEU A 39 1.37 16.42 4.84
C LEU A 39 1.25 17.95 4.85
N PRO A 40 1.32 18.65 3.71
CA PRO A 40 0.83 20.02 3.65
C PRO A 40 -0.64 20.01 4.06
N LYS A 41 -1.08 20.95 4.90
CA LYS A 41 -2.46 21.05 5.40
C LYS A 41 -3.52 21.08 4.27
N GLU A 42 -3.10 21.44 3.07
CA GLU A 42 -3.92 21.51 1.85
C GLU A 42 -4.18 20.13 1.21
N VAL A 43 -3.40 19.10 1.56
CA VAL A 43 -3.46 17.79 0.89
C VAL A 43 -4.04 16.75 1.84
N SER A 44 -5.37 16.69 1.93
CA SER A 44 -6.02 15.51 2.48
C SER A 44 -5.92 14.38 1.45
N ILE A 45 -4.79 13.65 1.44
CA ILE A 45 -4.72 12.38 0.72
C ILE A 45 -5.52 11.39 1.56
N LYS A 46 -6.84 11.32 1.32
CA LYS A 46 -7.76 10.39 2.00
C LYS A 46 -7.12 9.00 2.17
N GLY A 47 -6.64 8.70 3.38
CA GLY A 47 -6.04 7.43 3.78
C GLY A 47 -4.63 7.12 3.23
N GLY A 48 -3.92 8.08 2.64
CA GLY A 48 -2.55 7.89 2.13
C GLY A 48 -1.48 8.05 3.21
N VAL A 49 -0.49 7.15 3.23
CA VAL A 49 0.63 7.17 4.19
C VAL A 49 1.95 7.40 3.46
N CYS A 50 2.81 8.27 4.01
CA CYS A 50 4.10 8.57 3.42
C CYS A 50 5.03 7.34 3.44
N VAL A 51 5.87 7.20 2.42
CA VAL A 51 6.93 6.17 2.41
C VAL A 51 7.81 6.21 3.67
N GLY A 52 8.08 7.40 4.22
CA GLY A 52 8.87 7.57 5.45
C GLY A 52 8.22 6.91 6.66
N ASP A 53 6.92 7.18 6.90
CA ASP A 53 6.18 6.60 8.02
C ASP A 53 6.07 5.07 7.90
N ILE A 54 5.91 4.56 6.67
CA ILE A 54 5.90 3.12 6.40
C ILE A 54 7.28 2.54 6.72
N GLN A 55 8.36 3.20 6.31
CA GLN A 55 9.71 2.76 6.57
C GLN A 55 10.01 2.68 8.07
N GLU A 56 9.67 3.72 8.83
CA GLU A 56 9.86 3.76 10.28
C GLU A 56 9.12 2.61 10.97
N LYS A 57 7.88 2.33 10.56
CA LYS A 57 7.07 1.24 11.14
C LYS A 57 7.59 -0.15 10.79
N VAL A 58 8.05 -0.35 9.55
CA VAL A 58 8.55 -1.63 9.05
C VAL A 58 9.93 -1.99 9.63
N ASN A 59 10.70 -0.98 10.05
CA ASN A 59 12.08 -1.13 10.56
C ASN A 59 13.02 -1.88 9.58
N LEU A 60 12.91 -1.53 8.29
CA LEU A 60 13.80 -2.00 7.21
C LEU A 60 14.46 -0.80 6.50
N SER A 61 15.44 -1.09 5.65
CA SER A 61 16.07 -0.05 4.83
C SER A 61 15.06 0.62 3.90
N GLN A 62 15.28 1.91 3.64
CA GLN A 62 14.47 2.71 2.70
C GLN A 62 14.40 2.05 1.31
N SER A 63 15.52 1.46 0.84
CA SER A 63 15.58 0.77 -0.45
C SER A 63 14.67 -0.46 -0.49
N THR A 64 14.66 -1.26 0.58
CA THR A 64 13.81 -2.44 0.70
C THR A 64 12.34 -2.07 0.73
N VAL A 65 11.98 -1.06 1.54
CA VAL A 65 10.60 -0.58 1.67
C VAL A 65 10.11 0.01 0.35
N SER A 66 10.93 0.82 -0.32
CA SER A 66 10.60 1.38 -1.64
C SER A 66 10.40 0.30 -2.69
N HIS A 67 11.24 -0.74 -2.67
CA HIS A 67 11.10 -1.89 -3.56
C HIS A 67 9.77 -2.64 -3.30
N TYR A 68 9.43 -2.89 -2.04
CA TYR A 68 8.17 -3.54 -1.66
C TYR A 68 6.95 -2.74 -2.10
N LEU A 69 6.94 -1.43 -1.83
CA LEU A 69 5.83 -0.54 -2.20
C LEU A 69 5.68 -0.44 -3.72
N SER A 70 6.77 -0.34 -4.46
CA SER A 70 6.73 -0.34 -5.93
C SER A 70 6.19 -1.66 -6.48
N LEU A 71 6.62 -2.80 -5.92
CA LEU A 71 6.14 -4.11 -6.33
C LEU A 71 4.64 -4.30 -6.01
N MET A 72 4.20 -3.91 -4.83
CA MET A 72 2.78 -3.96 -4.45
C MET A 72 1.91 -3.01 -5.30
N GLN A 73 2.42 -1.83 -5.63
CA GLN A 73 1.76 -0.90 -6.55
C GLN A 73 1.64 -1.50 -7.96
N LYS A 74 2.72 -2.08 -8.49
CA LYS A 74 2.70 -2.74 -9.81
C LYS A 74 1.74 -3.93 -9.85
N ALA A 75 1.60 -4.66 -8.74
CA ALA A 75 0.61 -5.72 -8.58
C ALA A 75 -0.84 -5.19 -8.41
N GLY A 76 -1.03 -3.86 -8.39
CA GLY A 76 -2.34 -3.23 -8.27
C GLY A 76 -2.93 -3.22 -6.85
N LEU A 77 -2.17 -3.66 -5.83
CA LEU A 77 -2.62 -3.70 -4.42
C LEU A 77 -2.63 -2.31 -3.77
N LEU A 78 -1.75 -1.42 -4.25
CA LEU A 78 -1.59 -0.07 -3.73
C LEU A 78 -1.78 0.97 -4.83
N GLU A 79 -2.34 2.11 -4.44
CA GLU A 79 -2.31 3.35 -5.20
C GLU A 79 -1.21 4.23 -4.64
N ALA A 80 -0.52 4.97 -5.53
CA ALA A 80 0.56 5.88 -5.15
C ALA A 80 0.29 7.29 -5.70
N VAL A 81 0.43 8.30 -4.85
CA VAL A 81 0.32 9.72 -5.22
C VAL A 81 1.59 10.43 -4.79
N ARG A 82 2.22 11.16 -5.72
CA ARG A 82 3.40 11.96 -5.43
C ARG A 82 3.01 13.39 -5.12
N TYR A 83 3.49 13.92 -4.00
CA TYR A 83 3.33 15.32 -3.61
C TYR A 83 4.69 15.91 -3.24
N GLY A 84 5.20 16.81 -4.08
CA GLY A 84 6.58 17.31 -3.98
C GLY A 84 7.61 16.17 -4.02
N GLN A 85 8.41 16.08 -2.96
CA GLN A 85 9.45 15.05 -2.81
C GLN A 85 8.94 13.72 -2.23
N TRP A 86 7.71 13.69 -1.72
CA TRP A 86 7.17 12.53 -0.99
C TRP A 86 6.17 11.75 -1.86
N THR A 87 6.16 10.43 -1.69
CA THR A 87 5.16 9.54 -2.27
C THR A 87 4.32 8.94 -1.16
N TYR A 88 3.02 8.98 -1.35
CA TYR A 88 2.02 8.48 -0.43
C TYR A 88 1.33 7.26 -1.01
N TYR A 89 1.13 6.24 -0.19
CA TYR A 89 0.52 4.98 -0.58
C TYR A 89 -0.77 4.74 0.18
N ARG A 90 -1.78 4.22 -0.50
CA ARG A 90 -3.03 3.71 0.10
C ARG A 90 -3.44 2.40 -0.55
N ARG A 91 -4.35 1.66 0.10
CA ARG A 91 -4.92 0.43 -0.49
C ARG A 91 -5.70 0.76 -1.75
N ASN A 92 -5.55 -0.07 -2.76
CA ASN A 92 -6.48 -0.11 -3.88
C ASN A 92 -7.64 -1.05 -3.49
N GLU A 93 -8.71 -0.49 -2.92
CA GLU A 93 -9.86 -1.29 -2.48
C GLU A 93 -10.60 -1.95 -3.66
N GLU A 94 -10.54 -1.38 -4.86
CA GLU A 94 -11.16 -1.98 -6.05
C GLU A 94 -10.46 -3.29 -6.42
N THR A 95 -9.12 -3.29 -6.48
CA THR A 95 -8.33 -4.51 -6.73
C THR A 95 -8.56 -5.55 -5.64
N LEU A 96 -8.63 -5.14 -4.37
CA LEU A 96 -8.86 -6.06 -3.26
C LEU A 96 -10.25 -6.70 -3.29
N ALA A 97 -11.29 -5.94 -3.66
CA ALA A 97 -12.62 -6.48 -3.87
C ALA A 97 -12.65 -7.50 -5.02
N LYS A 98 -11.94 -7.22 -6.13
CA LYS A 98 -11.80 -8.17 -7.25
C LYS A 98 -11.10 -9.46 -6.84
N ILE A 99 -10.05 -9.38 -6.01
CA ILE A 99 -9.34 -10.56 -5.49
C ILE A 99 -10.24 -11.38 -4.56
N SER A 100 -10.99 -10.74 -3.65
CA SER A 100 -11.95 -11.45 -2.77
C SER A 100 -12.94 -12.24 -3.60
N LYS A 101 -13.55 -11.58 -4.59
CA LYS A 101 -14.51 -12.19 -5.50
C LYS A 101 -13.89 -13.36 -6.29
N PHE A 102 -12.68 -13.19 -6.83
CA PHE A 102 -11.97 -14.26 -7.53
C PHE A 102 -11.74 -15.48 -6.63
N ILE A 103 -11.33 -15.27 -5.37
CA ILE A 103 -11.15 -16.37 -4.41
C ILE A 103 -12.49 -17.06 -4.13
N GLU A 104 -13.57 -16.31 -3.96
CA GLU A 104 -14.91 -16.88 -3.69
C GLU A 104 -15.50 -17.66 -4.88
N GLU A 105 -15.18 -17.28 -6.11
CA GLU A 105 -15.77 -17.86 -7.33
C GLU A 105 -14.92 -18.98 -7.96
N GLU A 106 -13.58 -18.92 -7.84
CA GLU A 106 -12.66 -19.76 -8.63
C GLU A 106 -11.73 -20.67 -7.79
N ILE A 107 -11.71 -20.54 -6.46
CA ILE A 107 -10.87 -21.35 -5.53
C ILE A 107 -11.71 -21.95 -4.41
#